data_AF-Q60A87-F1
#
_entry.id   AF-Q60A87-F1
#
_cell.length_a   1.000
_cell.length_b   1.000
_cell.length_c   1.000
_cell.angle_alpha   90.00
_cell.angle_beta   90.00
_cell.angle_gamma   90.00
#
_symmetry.space_group_name_H-M   'P 1'
#
loop_
_entity.id
_entity.type
_entity.pdbx_description
1 polymer ?
#
loop_
_entity_poly.entity_id
_entity_poly.type
_entity_poly.pdbx_seq_one_letter_code
_entity_poly.pdbx_strand_id
1 'polypeptide(L)'
;MKLHRPWQWLLPCALALAACHGADDEDRAELSINPQDILQLPVDSPKIRHIREAEAIPEQRPLLEPLTGKITYDETRTVRVSSPIAGRVTAIPAQPGAVVRVGTPLLELDSPELGQAQAEYAKATADLTGR
;
A
#
# COMPACT_ATOMS: atom_id res chain seq x y z
N MET A 1 -37.90 13.28 56.95
CA MET A 1 -38.59 12.01 56.59
C MET A 1 -39.47 12.31 55.39
N LYS A 2 -39.20 11.88 54.16
CA LYS A 2 -39.02 10.51 53.69
C LYS A 2 -37.92 10.47 52.61
N LEU A 3 -36.99 9.53 52.78
CA LEU A 3 -35.97 9.15 51.80
C LEU A 3 -36.66 8.47 50.61
N HIS A 4 -36.66 9.09 49.43
CA HIS A 4 -36.99 8.38 48.19
C HIS A 4 -35.70 7.85 47.56
N ARG A 5 -35.63 6.52 47.47
CA ARG A 5 -34.48 5.72 47.09
C ARG A 5 -34.19 5.87 45.58
N PRO A 6 -33.01 6.35 45.16
CA PRO A 6 -32.64 6.48 43.74
C PRO A 6 -32.34 5.14 43.06
N TRP A 7 -32.46 4.02 43.78
CA TRP A 7 -32.08 2.68 43.35
C TRP A 7 -33.08 2.01 42.38
N GLN A 8 -34.31 2.52 42.26
CA GLN A 8 -35.34 1.87 41.41
C GLN A 8 -35.18 2.15 39.90
N TRP A 9 -34.24 3.03 39.52
CA TRP A 9 -34.02 3.41 38.11
C TRP A 9 -32.73 2.84 37.51
N LEU A 10 -32.00 1.99 38.24
CA LEU A 10 -30.81 1.29 37.72
C LEU A 10 -31.08 -0.16 37.27
N LEU A 11 -32.28 -0.69 37.52
CA LEU A 11 -32.62 -2.07 37.16
C LEU A 11 -32.98 -2.34 35.67
N PRO A 12 -33.42 -1.40 34.82
CA PRO A 12 -33.77 -1.76 33.44
C PRO A 12 -32.58 -1.73 32.47
N CYS A 13 -31.43 -1.16 32.86
CA CYS A 13 -30.25 -1.08 31.99
C CYS A 13 -29.39 -2.36 32.00
N ALA A 14 -29.43 -3.14 33.08
CA ALA A 14 -28.62 -4.36 33.18
C ALA A 14 -29.19 -5.55 32.37
N LEU A 15 -30.46 -5.52 31.95
CA LEU A 15 -31.06 -6.60 31.18
C LEU A 15 -30.80 -6.50 29.67
N ALA A 16 -30.40 -5.33 29.16
CA ALA A 16 -30.19 -5.10 27.74
C ALA A 16 -28.79 -5.52 27.24
N LEU A 17 -27.83 -5.76 28.14
CA LEU A 17 -26.45 -6.15 27.78
C LEU A 17 -26.20 -7.66 27.78
N ALA A 18 -27.17 -8.50 28.15
CA ALA A 18 -27.01 -9.96 28.12
C ALA A 18 -27.55 -10.62 26.83
N ALA A 19 -28.09 -9.84 25.88
CA ALA A 19 -28.74 -10.38 24.67
C ALA A 19 -27.94 -10.15 23.37
N CYS A 20 -26.73 -9.57 23.44
CA CYS A 20 -25.82 -9.48 22.29
C CYS A 20 -24.50 -10.18 22.60
N HIS A 21 -24.57 -11.51 22.63
CA HIS A 21 -23.43 -12.34 22.26
C HIS A 21 -23.90 -13.18 21.07
N GLY A 22 -23.82 -12.60 19.87
CA GLY A 22 -23.88 -13.37 18.63
C GLY A 22 -22.72 -14.36 18.67
N ALA A 23 -22.98 -15.67 18.63
CA ALA A 23 -23.40 -16.41 17.44
C ALA A 23 -22.32 -16.34 16.35
N ASP A 24 -21.17 -16.93 16.65
CA ASP A 24 -20.20 -17.42 15.67
C ASP A 24 -19.95 -18.90 15.99
N ASP A 25 -20.91 -19.75 15.61
CA ASP A 25 -20.78 -21.21 15.63
C ASP A 25 -21.45 -21.78 14.35
N GLU A 26 -21.26 -21.08 13.23
CA GLU A 26 -21.70 -21.56 11.92
C GLU A 26 -20.53 -22.25 11.19
N ASP A 27 -20.86 -23.41 10.61
CA ASP A 27 -20.03 -24.33 9.84
C ASP A 27 -19.12 -25.30 10.60
N ARG A 28 -19.68 -26.00 11.60
CA ARG A 28 -19.32 -27.41 11.78
C ARG A 28 -20.24 -28.24 10.89
N ALA A 29 -19.95 -28.30 9.59
CA ALA A 29 -20.68 -29.13 8.63
C ALA A 29 -20.75 -30.56 9.17
N GLU A 30 -21.95 -30.98 9.57
CA GLU A 30 -22.22 -32.34 10.00
C GLU A 30 -22.10 -33.22 8.76
N LEU A 31 -21.01 -33.98 8.68
CA LEU A 31 -20.77 -34.89 7.56
C LEU A 31 -21.92 -35.90 7.53
N SER A 32 -22.85 -35.73 6.58
CA SER A 32 -23.89 -36.73 6.30
C SER A 32 -23.23 -37.93 5.63
N ILE A 33 -22.69 -38.85 6.43
CA ILE A 33 -22.08 -40.08 5.92
C ILE A 33 -23.21 -40.99 5.43
N ASN A 34 -23.40 -41.05 4.10
CA ASN A 34 -24.28 -42.05 3.51
C ASN A 34 -23.64 -43.44 3.67
N PRO A 35 -24.35 -44.46 4.19
CA PRO A 35 -23.83 -45.81 4.30
C PRO A 35 -23.33 -46.40 2.97
N GLN A 36 -23.83 -45.91 1.83
CA GLN A 36 -23.36 -46.30 0.49
C GLN A 36 -21.96 -45.74 0.16
N ASP A 37 -21.49 -44.73 0.88
CA ASP A 37 -20.16 -44.11 0.73
C ASP A 37 -19.11 -44.73 1.69
N ILE A 38 -19.50 -45.73 2.51
CA ILE A 38 -18.60 -46.44 3.42
C ILE A 38 -18.11 -47.73 2.77
N LEU A 39 -16.82 -47.77 2.42
CA LEU A 39 -16.15 -49.01 1.99
C LEU A 39 -15.64 -49.79 3.20
N GLN A 40 -16.31 -50.90 3.54
CA GLN A 40 -15.84 -51.83 4.56
C GLN A 40 -14.93 -52.88 3.91
N LEU A 41 -13.65 -52.93 4.33
CA LEU A 41 -12.73 -53.98 3.92
C LEU A 41 -12.64 -55.04 5.03
N PRO A 42 -12.75 -56.33 4.70
CA PRO A 42 -12.49 -57.40 5.67
C PRO A 42 -11.00 -57.41 6.04
N VAL A 43 -10.72 -57.67 7.32
CA VAL A 43 -9.38 -57.62 7.92
C VAL A 43 -8.37 -58.54 7.22
N ASP A 44 -8.83 -59.64 6.63
CA ASP A 44 -8.00 -60.59 5.88
C ASP A 44 -7.81 -60.24 4.40
N SER A 45 -8.30 -59.08 3.95
CA SER A 45 -8.19 -58.69 2.54
C SER A 45 -6.73 -58.37 2.17
N PRO A 46 -6.18 -58.95 1.08
CA PRO A 46 -4.84 -58.61 0.59
C PRO A 46 -4.70 -57.13 0.20
N LYS A 47 -5.82 -56.41 0.07
CA LYS A 47 -5.86 -54.98 -0.24
C LYS A 47 -5.37 -54.11 0.94
N ILE A 48 -5.55 -54.53 2.19
CA ILE A 48 -5.14 -53.76 3.38
C ILE A 48 -3.62 -53.56 3.41
N ARG A 49 -2.83 -54.51 2.88
CA ARG A 49 -1.37 -54.40 2.79
C ARG A 49 -0.88 -53.21 1.96
N HIS A 50 -1.75 -52.62 1.14
CA HIS A 50 -1.43 -51.51 0.25
C HIS A 50 -1.93 -50.15 0.75
N ILE A 51 -2.59 -50.09 1.91
CA ILE A 51 -3.08 -48.84 2.51
C ILE A 51 -2.01 -48.30 3.45
N ARG A 52 -1.68 -47.00 3.31
CA ARG A 52 -0.83 -46.28 4.25
C ARG A 52 -1.63 -45.16 4.88
N GLU A 53 -1.55 -45.09 6.20
CA GLU A 53 -2.23 -44.07 7.00
C GLU A 53 -1.21 -43.06 7.49
N ALA A 54 -1.62 -41.79 7.50
CA ALA A 54 -0.88 -40.70 8.13
C ALA A 54 -1.90 -39.82 8.84
N GLU A 55 -1.55 -39.35 10.03
CA GLU A 55 -2.38 -38.43 10.78
C GLU A 55 -2.47 -37.08 10.04
N ALA A 56 -3.69 -36.54 9.95
CA ALA A 56 -3.91 -35.24 9.32
C ALA A 56 -3.47 -34.13 10.29
N ILE A 57 -2.29 -33.56 10.04
CA ILE A 57 -1.75 -32.44 10.82
C ILE A 57 -2.10 -31.13 10.11
N PRO A 58 -2.78 -30.18 10.77
CA PRO A 58 -3.05 -28.87 10.18
C PRO A 58 -1.74 -28.09 10.06
N GLU A 59 -1.38 -27.72 8.83
CA GLU A 59 -0.19 -26.90 8.56
C GLU A 59 -0.57 -25.62 7.81
N GLN A 60 0.01 -24.50 8.26
CA GLN A 60 -0.11 -23.23 7.57
C GLN A 60 0.84 -23.23 6.37
N ARG A 61 0.29 -23.45 5.17
CA ARG A 61 1.02 -23.33 3.93
C ARG A 61 0.86 -21.91 3.35
N PRO A 62 1.94 -21.31 2.82
CA PRO A 62 1.80 -20.09 2.04
C PRO A 62 0.81 -20.31 0.91
N LEU A 63 -0.24 -19.48 0.86
CA LEU A 63 -1.23 -19.54 -0.21
C LEU A 63 -0.66 -19.03 -1.54
N LEU A 64 0.42 -18.25 -1.47
CA LEU A 64 1.07 -17.61 -2.61
C LEU A 64 2.44 -18.25 -2.86
N GLU A 65 2.73 -18.46 -4.14
CA GLU A 65 4.07 -18.82 -4.60
C GLU A 65 5.03 -17.62 -4.46
N PRO A 66 6.36 -17.85 -4.42
CA PRO A 66 7.34 -16.78 -4.38
C PRO A 66 7.17 -15.80 -5.54
N LEU A 67 6.95 -14.52 -5.22
CA LEU A 67 6.81 -13.45 -6.21
C LEU A 67 8.14 -12.71 -6.42
N THR A 68 8.44 -12.38 -7.67
CA THR A 68 9.58 -11.52 -8.01
C THR A 68 9.19 -10.05 -7.97
N GLY A 69 10.01 -9.22 -7.34
CA GLY A 69 9.89 -7.76 -7.33
C GLY A 69 11.08 -7.07 -7.99
N LYS A 70 10.93 -5.78 -8.31
CA LYS A 70 12.02 -4.92 -8.77
C LYS A 70 12.15 -3.73 -7.84
N ILE A 71 13.39 -3.35 -7.53
CA ILE A 71 13.68 -2.11 -6.80
C ILE A 71 13.80 -1.00 -7.85
N THR A 72 12.94 0.00 -7.74
CA THR A 72 12.96 1.20 -8.59
C THR A 72 13.24 2.44 -7.75
N TYR A 73 13.54 3.55 -8.41
CA TYR A 73 13.65 4.84 -7.73
C TYR A 73 12.31 5.23 -7.10
N ASP A 74 12.40 5.97 -6.00
CA ASP A 74 11.25 6.62 -5.39
C ASP A 74 10.86 7.83 -6.26
N GLU A 75 9.78 7.70 -7.01
CA GLU A 75 9.26 8.76 -7.88
C GLU A 75 8.79 9.99 -7.11
N THR A 76 8.52 9.87 -5.79
CA THR A 76 8.21 11.04 -4.94
C THR A 76 9.46 11.84 -4.57
N ARG A 77 10.65 11.26 -4.78
CA ARG A 77 11.97 11.86 -4.49
C ARG A 77 12.83 11.98 -5.74
N THR A 78 12.24 11.82 -6.92
CA THR A 78 12.92 11.92 -8.21
C THR A 78 12.27 13.02 -9.03
N VAL A 79 13.07 13.95 -9.56
CA VAL A 79 12.58 15.04 -10.41
C VAL A 79 13.37 15.12 -11.69
N ARG A 80 12.68 15.42 -12.80
CA ARG A 80 13.32 15.74 -14.07
C ARG A 80 13.42 17.25 -14.20
N VAL A 81 14.64 17.76 -14.24
CA VAL A 81 14.91 19.19 -14.35
C VAL A 81 15.06 19.57 -15.82
N SER A 82 14.34 20.60 -16.26
CA SER A 82 14.43 21.18 -17.60
C SER A 82 14.49 22.71 -17.53
N SER A 83 15.07 23.33 -18.55
CA SER A 83 15.05 24.78 -18.68
C SER A 83 13.66 25.27 -19.13
N PRO A 84 13.08 26.31 -18.51
CA PRO A 84 11.83 26.92 -18.96
C PRO A 84 12.00 27.79 -20.22
N ILE A 85 13.23 28.18 -20.55
CA ILE A 85 13.58 29.01 -21.71
C ILE A 85 14.53 28.25 -22.63
N ALA A 86 14.43 28.51 -23.94
CA ALA A 86 15.38 27.96 -24.90
C ALA A 86 16.75 28.64 -24.77
N GLY A 87 17.82 27.85 -24.93
CA GLY A 87 19.19 28.34 -24.87
C GLY A 87 20.20 27.28 -25.26
N ARG A 88 21.43 27.70 -25.50
CA ARG A 88 22.58 26.84 -25.79
C ARG A 88 23.27 26.47 -24.48
N VAL A 89 23.51 25.18 -24.26
CA VAL A 89 24.29 24.71 -23.10
C VAL A 89 25.75 25.14 -23.25
N THR A 90 26.29 25.83 -22.24
CA THR A 90 27.67 26.32 -22.21
C THR A 90 28.56 25.47 -21.30
N ALA A 91 28.01 24.91 -20.22
CA ALA A 91 28.72 24.02 -19.30
C ALA A 91 27.80 23.01 -18.62
N ILE A 92 28.38 21.89 -18.19
CA ILE A 92 27.68 20.83 -17.42
C ILE A 92 28.58 20.48 -16.22
N PRO A 93 28.53 21.25 -15.12
CA PRO A 93 29.36 21.01 -13.94
C PRO A 93 28.98 19.73 -13.18
N ALA A 94 27.72 19.30 -13.21
CA ALA A 94 27.27 18.07 -12.56
C ALA A 94 27.16 16.92 -13.57
N GLN A 95 28.01 15.90 -13.40
CA GLN A 95 27.99 14.70 -14.23
C GLN A 95 27.03 13.63 -13.68
N PRO A 96 26.51 12.72 -14.53
CA PRO A 96 25.70 11.60 -14.07
C PRO A 96 26.42 10.77 -12.99
N GLY A 97 25.70 10.45 -11.91
CA GLY A 97 26.24 9.74 -10.75
C GLY A 97 26.92 10.63 -9.70
N ALA A 98 27.11 11.92 -9.97
CA ALA A 98 27.58 12.87 -8.96
C ALA A 98 26.54 13.06 -7.85
N VAL A 99 27.03 13.17 -6.61
CA VAL A 99 26.20 13.52 -5.46
C VAL A 99 25.95 15.03 -5.46
N VAL A 100 24.68 15.43 -5.54
CA VAL A 100 24.27 16.84 -5.59
C VAL A 100 23.37 17.18 -4.41
N ARG A 101 23.36 18.46 -4.02
CA ARG A 101 22.45 19.03 -3.00
C ARG A 101 21.55 20.08 -3.64
N VAL A 102 20.47 20.46 -2.95
CA VAL A 102 19.62 21.57 -3.36
C VAL A 102 20.46 22.83 -3.60
N GLY A 103 20.27 23.46 -4.76
CA GLY A 103 21.05 24.63 -5.19
C GLY A 103 22.36 24.32 -5.91
N THR A 104 22.76 23.05 -6.05
CA THR A 104 23.94 22.70 -6.84
C THR A 104 23.67 22.98 -8.32
N PRO A 105 24.52 23.75 -9.03
CA PRO A 105 24.33 24.00 -10.45
C PRO A 105 24.47 22.69 -11.22
N LEU A 106 23.47 22.39 -12.06
CA LEU A 106 23.44 21.18 -12.88
C LEU A 106 23.97 21.43 -14.30
N LEU A 107 23.59 22.57 -14.89
CA LEU A 107 24.02 23.02 -16.21
C LEU A 107 24.04 24.55 -16.26
N GLU A 108 24.84 25.10 -17.16
CA GLU A 108 24.81 26.51 -17.54
C GLU A 108 24.33 26.63 -18.98
N LEU A 109 23.44 27.60 -19.23
CA LEU A 109 22.89 27.87 -20.55
C LEU A 109 22.89 29.36 -20.85
N ASP A 110 23.11 29.65 -22.13
CA ASP A 110 23.05 30.98 -22.72
C ASP A 110 21.79 31.08 -23.59
N SER A 111 20.88 32.00 -23.27
CA SER A 111 19.60 32.19 -23.97
C SER A 111 19.59 33.49 -24.78
N PRO A 112 19.67 33.42 -26.12
CA PRO A 112 19.59 34.60 -26.97
C PRO A 112 18.23 35.33 -26.85
N GLU A 113 17.15 34.57 -26.69
CA GLU A 113 15.79 35.09 -26.55
C GLU A 113 15.65 35.94 -25.27
N LEU A 114 16.18 35.45 -24.14
CA LEU A 114 16.21 36.21 -22.90
C LEU A 114 17.01 37.51 -23.05
N GLY A 115 18.15 37.46 -23.76
CA GLY A 115 18.96 38.64 -24.06
C GLY A 115 18.22 39.70 -24.88
N GLN A 116 17.46 39.27 -25.90
CA GLN A 116 16.62 40.17 -26.69
C GLN A 116 15.52 40.81 -25.84
N ALA A 117 14.80 40.01 -25.05
CA ALA A 117 13.75 40.51 -24.17
C ALA A 117 14.27 41.54 -23.15
N GLN A 118 15.47 41.33 -22.59
CA GLN A 118 16.10 42.28 -21.68
C GLN A 118 16.47 43.59 -22.39
N ALA A 119 16.97 43.53 -23.62
CA ALA A 119 17.30 44.72 -24.40
C ALA A 119 16.05 45.54 -24.76
N GLU A 120 14.96 44.87 -25.13
CA GLU A 120 13.66 45.51 -25.38
C GLU A 120 13.10 46.18 -24.13
N TYR A 121 13.17 45.51 -22.97
CA TYR A 121 12.77 46.08 -21.70
C TYR A 121 13.60 47.32 -21.33
N ALA A 122 14.92 47.26 -21.51
CA ALA A 122 15.82 48.39 -21.27
C ALA A 122 15.49 49.59 -22.19
N LYS A 123 15.17 49.34 -23.45
CA LYS A 123 14.74 50.38 -24.39
C LYS A 123 13.41 51.00 -23.96
N ALA A 124 12.41 50.19 -23.63
CA ALA A 124 11.09 50.68 -23.23
C ALA A 124 11.16 51.52 -21.94
N THR A 125 11.97 51.11 -20.97
CA THR A 125 12.18 51.88 -19.73
C THR A 125 12.91 53.20 -19.97
N ALA A 126 13.90 53.23 -20.87
CA ALA A 126 14.56 54.47 -21.28
C ALA A 126 13.59 55.44 -21.97
N ASP A 127 12.76 54.95 -22.90
CA ASP A 127 11.75 55.76 -23.60
C ASP A 127 10.68 56.33 -22.65
N LEU A 128 10.32 55.59 -21.59
CA LEU A 128 9.38 56.05 -20.56
C LEU A 128 9.96 57.15 -19.66
N THR A 129 11.24 57.06 -19.33
CA THR A 129 11.89 57.98 -18.36
C THR A 129 12.51 59.20 -19.04
N GLY A 130 12.83 59.09 -20.34
CA GLY A 130 13.41 60.15 -21.16
C GLY A 130 12.40 61.14 -21.75
N ARG A 131 11.13 61.06 -21.36
CA ARG A 131 10.07 62.01 -21.72
C ARG A 131 9.72 62.88 -20.52
#